data_AF-A0A965YVC1-F1
#
_entry.id   AF-A0A965YVC1-F1
#
_cell.length_a   1.000
_cell.length_b   1.000
_cell.length_c   1.000
_cell.angle_alpha   90.00
_cell.angle_beta   90.00
_cell.angle_gamma   90.00
#
_symmetry.space_group_name_H-M   'P 1'
#
loop_
_entity.id
_entity.type
_entity.pdbx_description
1 polymer ?
#
loop_
_entity_poly.entity_id
_entity_poly.type
_entity_poly.pdbx_seq_one_letter_code
_entity_poly.pdbx_strand_id
1 'polypeptide(L)' 'MNKLIIDVHTRDVVRIVYQLKRLKSIGEVSYAEYKECPECSQIVIETKMTEEQMDEWLYKTKSIPDYIGVVAQS' A
#
# COMPACT_ATOMS: atom_id res chain seq x y z
N MET A 1 0.55 13.03 -9.97
CA MET A 1 0.44 12.25 -8.71
C MET A 1 1.45 11.12 -8.83
N ASN A 2 2.03 10.71 -7.72
CA ASN A 2 2.94 9.58 -7.67
C ASN A 2 2.11 8.31 -7.71
N LYS A 3 2.61 7.27 -8.39
CA LYS A 3 2.01 5.95 -8.39
C LYS A 3 2.93 5.03 -7.59
N LEU A 4 2.41 4.44 -6.52
CA LEU A 4 3.20 3.58 -5.63
C LEU A 4 2.59 2.19 -5.58
N ILE A 5 3.46 1.20 -5.44
CA ILE A 5 3.13 -0.18 -5.12
C ILE A 5 3.47 -0.40 -3.65
N ILE A 6 2.55 -1.00 -2.89
CA ILE A 6 2.76 -1.42 -1.52
C ILE A 6 2.64 -2.94 -1.48
N ASP A 7 3.74 -3.60 -1.14
CA ASP A 7 3.78 -5.04 -0.98
C ASP A 7 3.29 -5.40 0.41
N VAL A 8 2.34 -6.34 0.48
CA VAL A 8 1.67 -6.71 1.72
C VAL A 8 1.38 -8.21 1.74
N HIS A 9 1.14 -8.74 2.94
CA HIS A 9 0.54 -10.07 3.04
C HIS A 9 -0.92 -10.03 2.54
N THR A 10 -1.31 -11.04 1.75
CA THR A 10 -2.66 -11.12 1.15
C THR A 10 -3.77 -11.02 2.21
N ARG A 11 -3.57 -11.61 3.39
CA ARG A 11 -4.51 -11.55 4.51
C ARG A 11 -4.76 -10.12 5.05
N ASP A 12 -3.83 -9.21 4.80
CA ASP A 12 -3.79 -7.86 5.36
C ASP A 12 -4.23 -6.77 4.35
N VAL A 13 -4.36 -7.13 3.07
CA VAL A 13 -4.73 -6.22 1.96
C VAL A 13 -5.96 -5.38 2.27
N VAL A 14 -7.06 -6.02 2.64
CA VAL A 14 -8.36 -5.33 2.82
C VAL A 14 -8.26 -4.28 3.94
N ARG A 15 -7.55 -4.60 5.01
CA ARG A 15 -7.35 -3.70 6.15
C ARG A 15 -6.51 -2.49 5.76
N ILE A 16 -5.43 -2.70 5.01
CA ILE A 16 -4.54 -1.64 4.54
C ILE A 16 -5.26 -0.74 3.54
N VAL A 17 -5.96 -1.32 2.54
CA VAL A 17 -6.80 -0.59 1.59
C VAL A 17 -7.84 0.28 2.29
N TYR A 18 -8.47 -0.24 3.35
CA TYR A 18 -9.42 0.54 4.15
C TYR A 18 -8.77 1.76 4.81
N GLN A 19 -7.55 1.64 5.36
CA GLN A 19 -6.85 2.80 5.93
C GLN A 19 -6.41 3.79 4.86
N LEU A 20 -5.89 3.32 3.72
CA LEU A 20 -5.46 4.15 2.59
C LEU A 20 -6.62 5.02 2.07
N LYS A 21 -7.81 4.43 1.88
CA LYS A 21 -9.01 5.16 1.42
C LYS A 21 -9.48 6.27 2.36
N ARG A 22 -8.99 6.32 3.61
CA ARG A 22 -9.32 7.39 4.58
C ARG A 22 -8.39 8.60 4.46
N LEU A 23 -7.27 8.46 3.76
CA LEU A 23 -6.33 9.56 3.55
C LEU A 23 -6.79 10.43 2.37
N LYS A 24 -6.90 11.74 2.61
CA LYS A 24 -7.25 12.71 1.55
C LYS A 24 -6.20 12.85 0.45
N SER A 25 -4.97 12.36 0.70
CA SER A 25 -3.86 12.38 -0.25
C SER A 25 -3.90 11.22 -1.25
N ILE A 26 -4.76 10.22 -1.03
CA ILE A 26 -4.88 9.02 -1.85
C ILE A 26 -5.98 9.21 -2.90
N GLY A 27 -5.64 8.89 -4.15
CA GLY A 27 -6.54 8.85 -5.30
C GLY A 27 -7.06 7.44 -5.54
N GLU A 28 -6.81 6.90 -6.74
CA GLU A 28 -7.19 5.54 -7.09
C GLU A 28 -6.45 4.51 -6.23
N VAL A 29 -7.15 3.44 -5.83
CA VAL A 29 -6.60 2.30 -5.08
C VAL A 29 -7.08 1.02 -5.73
N SER A 30 -6.14 0.18 -6.17
CA SER A 30 -6.39 -1.17 -6.67
C SER A 30 -5.43 -2.16 -6.00
N TYR A 31 -5.72 -3.45 -6.09
CA TYR A 31 -4.84 -4.49 -5.55
C TYR A 31 -4.95 -5.78 -6.35
N ALA A 32 -3.87 -6.57 -6.35
CA ALA A 32 -3.81 -7.86 -6.99
C ALA A 32 -2.89 -8.81 -6.20
N GLU A 33 -3.22 -10.10 -6.21
CA GLU A 33 -2.39 -11.15 -5.63
C GLU A 33 -1.21 -11.48 -6.56
N TYR A 34 -0.05 -11.81 -5.98
CA TYR A 34 1.08 -12.28 -6.76
C TYR A 34 0.88 -13.74 -7.18
N LYS A 35 0.95 -14.01 -8.48
CA LYS A 35 0.77 -15.37 -9.03
C LYS A 35 1.74 -16.41 -8.45
N GLU A 36 2.97 -16.00 -8.16
CA GLU A 36 4.04 -16.88 -7.64
C GLU A 36 4.12 -16.88 -6.09
N CYS A 37 3.47 -15.94 -5.42
CA CYS A 37 3.35 -15.90 -3.95
C CYS A 37 1.89 -15.57 -3.56
N PRO A 38 1.02 -16.59 -3.38
CA PRO A 38 -0.37 -16.36 -2.97
C PRO A 38 -0.52 -15.69 -1.60
N GLU A 39 0.49 -15.83 -0.74
CA GLU A 39 0.56 -15.16 0.56
C GLU A 39 0.89 -13.67 0.47
N CYS A 40 1.28 -13.21 -0.73
CA CYS A 40 1.69 -11.85 -1.02
C CYS A 40 0.71 -11.18 -2.00
N SER A 41 0.46 -9.90 -1.81
CA SER A 41 -0.32 -9.07 -2.72
C SER A 41 0.33 -7.71 -2.87
N GLN A 42 0.06 -7.06 -3.99
CA GLN A 42 0.41 -5.66 -4.24
C GLN A 42 -0.84 -4.79 -4.13
N ILE A 43 -0.69 -3.63 -3.50
CA ILE A 43 -1.66 -2.55 -3.54
C ILE A 43 -1.07 -1.42 -4.38
N VAL A 44 -1.76 -1.04 -5.44
CA VAL A 44 -1.37 0.08 -6.30
C VAL A 44 -2.20 1.29 -5.92
N ILE A 45 -1.52 2.40 -5.60
CA ILE A 45 -2.17 3.66 -5.23
C ILE A 45 -1.66 4.82 -6.07
N GLU A 46 -2.54 5.79 -6.31
CA GLU A 46 -2.13 7.13 -6.69
C GLU A 46 -2.11 8.03 -5.46
N THR A 47 -1.05 8.82 -5.28
CA THR A 47 -0.87 9.65 -4.08
C THR A 47 -0.09 10.93 -4.36
N LYS A 48 -0.18 11.89 -3.45
CA LYS A 48 0.73 13.05 -3.41
C LYS A 48 1.98 12.80 -2.57
N MET A 49 2.03 11.69 -1.85
CA MET A 49 3.14 11.33 -0.98
C MET A 49 4.31 10.76 -1.80
N THR A 50 5.54 11.01 -1.39
CA THR A 50 6.71 10.28 -1.90
C THR A 50 6.72 8.84 -1.37
N GLU A 51 7.60 8.01 -1.91
CA GLU A 51 7.82 6.64 -1.43
C GLU A 51 8.18 6.65 0.06
N GLU A 52 9.14 7.49 0.47
CA GLU A 52 9.59 7.58 1.87
C GLU A 52 8.49 8.08 2.80
N GLN A 53 7.67 9.03 2.35
CA GLN A 53 6.54 9.53 3.15
C GLN A 53 5.47 8.43 3.35
N MET A 54 5.26 7.60 2.33
CA MET A 54 4.32 6.47 2.41
C MET A 54 4.85 5.38 3.34
N ASP A 55 6.11 5.00 3.19
CA ASP A 55 6.81 4.04 4.04
C ASP A 55 6.77 4.46 5.53
N GLU A 56 7.12 5.73 5.79
CA GLU A 56 7.06 6.30 7.14
C GLU A 56 5.64 6.30 7.72
N TRP A 57 4.62 6.62 6.91
CA TRP A 57 3.23 6.61 7.34
C TRP A 57 2.75 5.19 7.66
N LEU A 58 3.05 4.21 6.79
CA LEU A 58 2.70 2.80 7.02
C LEU A 58 3.35 2.29 8.31
N TYR A 59 4.64 2.57 8.50
CA TYR A 59 5.40 2.18 9.70
C TYR A 59 4.83 2.79 10.99
N LYS A 60 4.45 4.07 10.97
CA LYS A 60 3.94 4.77 12.17
C LYS A 60 2.47 4.47 12.49
N THR A 61 1.70 3.98 11.53
CA THR A 61 0.26 3.81 11.69
C THR A 61 -0.06 2.51 12.43
N LYS A 62 -0.39 2.60 13.73
CA LYS A 62 -0.72 1.43 14.58
C LYS A 62 -1.80 0.49 14.05
N SER A 63 -2.70 0.99 13.20
CA SER A 63 -3.78 0.18 12.61
C SER A 63 -3.34 -0.57 11.34
N ILE A 64 -2.15 -0.31 10.81
CA ILE A 64 -1.54 -1.04 9.70
C ILE A 64 -0.77 -2.25 10.28
N PRO A 65 -1.09 -3.49 9.87
CA PRO A 65 -0.27 -4.65 10.20
C PRO A 65 1.06 -4.60 9.44
N ASP A 66 1.95 -5.57 9.67
CA ASP A 66 3.23 -5.63 8.96
C ASP A 66 3.01 -5.59 7.43
N TYR A 67 3.61 -4.59 6.79
CA TYR A 67 3.73 -4.47 5.33
C TYR A 67 5.15 -4.88 4.93
N ILE A 68 5.33 -5.27 3.67
CA ILE A 68 6.59 -5.82 3.17
C ILE A 68 7.49 -4.70 2.63
N GLY A 69 6.94 -3.76 1.86
CA GLY A 69 7.69 -2.63 1.32
C GLY A 69 6.84 -1.67 0.50
N VAL A 70 7.43 -0.54 0.12
CA VAL A 70 6.85 0.45 -0.79
C VAL A 70 7.82 0.68 -1.94
N VAL A 71 7.30 0.76 -3.16
CA VAL A 71 8.11 0.99 -4.37
C VAL A 71 7.40 1.97 -5.30
N ALA A 72 8.12 2.96 -5.82
CA ALA A 72 7.62 3.83 -6.88
C ALA A 72 7.40 3.07 -8.19
N GLN A 73 6.21 3.25 -8.79
CA GLN A 73 5.89 2.70 -10.11
C GLN A 73 6.24 3.72 -11.19
N SER A 74 7.26 3.38 -11.99
CA SER A 74 7.79 4.17 -13.12
C SER A 74 6.80 4.36 -14.26
#